data_AF-X1PTR7-F1
#
_entry.id   AF-X1PTR7-F1
#
_cell.length_a   1.000
_cell.length_b   1.000
_cell.length_c   1.000
_cell.angle_alpha   90.00
_cell.angle_beta   90.00
_cell.angle_gamma   90.00
#
_symmetry.space_group_name_H-M   'P 1'
#
loop_
_entity.id
_entity.type
_entity.pdbx_description
1 polymer ?
#
loop_
_entity_poly.entity_id
_entity_poly.type
_entity_poly.pdbx_seq_one_letter_code
_entity_poly.pdbx_strand_id
1 'polypeptide(L)'
;MKESPVPADSGNAASLPTSRPPSDLADEMLAFEQTVLRLITRNMPLPALLAEVCRRAEAMLGEGPSCSILLLNADGTHAKFGAAPSLPDAFSAAIDGLQIGPGVGSCGTAMFERRMVVVEDIETDPLWNDYRQLALPIGLRACWSMPFLDDAGK
;
A
#
# COMPACT_ATOMS: atom_id res chain seq x y z
N MET A 1 18.13 9.55 53.09
CA MET A 1 16.75 9.56 52.59
C MET A 1 16.59 10.82 51.75
N LYS A 2 16.81 10.70 50.43
CA LYS A 2 16.63 11.74 49.41
C LYS A 2 16.14 10.99 48.17
N GLU A 3 14.90 11.17 47.79
CA GLU A 3 14.41 10.79 46.46
C GLU A 3 14.20 12.08 45.66
N SER A 4 14.91 12.17 44.55
CA SER A 4 14.68 13.18 43.50
C SER A 4 13.65 12.63 42.50
N PRO A 5 12.75 13.47 41.96
CA PRO A 5 11.77 13.02 40.97
C PRO A 5 12.40 12.92 39.57
N VAL A 6 12.01 11.85 38.86
CA VAL A 6 12.33 11.57 37.46
C VAL A 6 11.56 12.56 36.55
N PRO A 7 12.18 13.19 35.54
CA PRO A 7 11.46 14.06 34.62
C PRO A 7 10.63 13.24 33.62
N ALA A 8 9.39 13.67 33.40
CA ALA A 8 8.52 13.12 32.37
C ALA A 8 9.06 13.45 30.98
N ASP A 9 9.32 12.42 30.19
CA ASP A 9 9.68 12.53 28.77
C ASP A 9 8.43 12.95 27.97
N SER A 10 8.36 14.23 27.62
CA SER A 10 7.35 14.77 26.70
C SER A 10 7.77 14.44 25.27
N GLY A 11 7.58 13.18 24.89
CA GLY A 11 7.71 12.69 23.52
C GLY A 11 6.62 13.28 22.63
N ASN A 12 7.06 14.14 21.70
CA ASN A 12 6.29 14.82 20.66
C ASN A 12 5.41 13.84 19.85
N ALA A 13 4.12 13.76 20.17
CA ALA A 13 3.13 13.15 19.29
C ALA A 13 2.99 14.03 18.04
N ALA A 14 3.59 13.62 16.93
CA ALA A 14 3.38 14.25 15.64
C ALA A 14 1.89 14.19 15.29
N SER A 15 1.21 15.32 15.47
CA SER A 15 -0.19 15.51 15.09
C SER A 15 -0.32 15.45 13.58
N LEU A 16 -1.11 14.50 13.08
CA LEU A 16 -1.55 14.51 11.69
C LEU A 16 -2.24 15.86 11.37
N PRO A 17 -1.98 16.46 10.20
CA PRO A 17 -2.60 17.73 9.86
C PRO A 17 -4.12 17.59 9.80
N THR A 18 -4.82 18.31 10.69
CA THR A 18 -6.29 18.35 10.80
C THR A 18 -6.92 19.37 9.84
N SER A 19 -6.19 19.86 8.84
CA SER A 19 -6.69 20.85 7.91
C SER A 19 -7.63 20.21 6.90
N ARG A 20 -8.83 20.79 6.75
CA ARG A 20 -9.78 20.41 5.70
C ARG A 20 -9.06 20.45 4.34
N PRO A 21 -9.14 19.39 3.52
CA PRO A 21 -8.52 19.40 2.19
C PRO A 21 -9.06 20.57 1.37
N PRO A 22 -8.24 21.17 0.49
CA PRO A 22 -8.71 22.20 -0.43
C PRO A 22 -9.93 21.66 -1.19
N SER A 23 -10.92 22.52 -1.47
CA SER A 23 -12.22 22.10 -2.04
C SER A 23 -12.07 21.27 -3.31
N ASP A 24 -11.05 21.57 -4.12
CA ASP A 24 -10.70 20.84 -5.33
C ASP A 24 -10.36 19.37 -5.06
N LEU A 25 -9.55 19.09 -4.04
CA LEU A 25 -9.18 17.71 -3.66
C LEU A 25 -10.38 16.94 -3.10
N ALA A 26 -11.28 17.62 -2.38
CA ALA A 26 -12.51 16.99 -1.88
C ALA A 26 -13.46 16.61 -3.03
N ASP A 27 -13.58 17.49 -4.03
CA ASP A 27 -14.40 17.26 -5.22
C ASP A 27 -13.81 16.15 -6.10
N GLU A 28 -12.48 16.12 -6.26
CA GLU A 28 -11.76 15.04 -6.94
C GLU A 28 -11.96 13.68 -6.24
N MET A 29 -11.88 13.65 -4.91
CA MET A 29 -12.12 12.43 -4.11
C MET A 29 -13.57 11.95 -4.26
N LEU A 30 -14.54 12.86 -4.24
CA LEU A 30 -15.95 12.52 -4.46
C LEU A 30 -16.17 12.00 -5.90
N ALA A 31 -15.55 12.62 -6.90
CA ALA A 31 -15.62 12.17 -8.28
C ALA A 31 -14.96 10.78 -8.47
N PHE A 32 -13.89 10.50 -7.72
CA PHE A 32 -13.26 9.19 -7.64
C PHE A 32 -14.23 8.13 -7.10
N GLU A 33 -14.81 8.37 -5.92
CA GLU A 33 -15.76 7.46 -5.28
C GLU A 33 -16.94 7.15 -6.20
N GLN A 34 -17.57 8.18 -6.76
CA GLN A 34 -18.70 8.03 -7.68
C GLN A 34 -18.32 7.23 -8.94
N THR A 35 -17.09 7.39 -9.44
CA THR A 35 -16.64 6.62 -10.60
C THR A 35 -16.48 5.16 -10.26
N VAL A 36 -15.84 4.83 -9.14
CA VAL A 36 -15.68 3.44 -8.69
C VAL A 36 -17.05 2.78 -8.50
N LEU A 37 -18.00 3.45 -7.84
CA LEU A 37 -19.36 2.95 -7.66
C LEU A 37 -20.09 2.73 -9.00
N ARG A 38 -19.91 3.62 -9.97
CA ARG A 38 -20.44 3.45 -11.34
C ARG A 38 -19.82 2.26 -12.07
N LEU A 39 -18.55 1.96 -11.85
CA LEU A 39 -17.89 0.82 -12.49
C LEU A 39 -18.33 -0.51 -11.89
N ILE A 40 -18.54 -0.55 -10.57
CA ILE A 40 -19.12 -1.70 -9.86
C ILE A 40 -20.52 -2.01 -10.41
N THR A 41 -21.39 -1.00 -10.53
CA THR A 41 -22.76 -1.18 -11.04
C THR A 41 -22.83 -1.59 -12.52
N ARG A 42 -21.75 -1.40 -13.28
CA ARG A 42 -21.64 -1.83 -14.68
C ARG A 42 -21.09 -3.26 -14.85
N ASN A 43 -20.91 -4.00 -13.75
CA ASN A 43 -20.44 -5.37 -13.75
C ASN A 43 -19.06 -5.54 -14.44
N MET A 44 -18.20 -4.52 -14.29
CA MET A 44 -16.83 -4.53 -14.81
C MET A 44 -16.03 -5.68 -14.19
N PRO A 45 -15.20 -6.42 -14.97
CA PRO A 45 -14.32 -7.44 -14.41
C PRO A 45 -13.40 -6.85 -13.34
N LEU A 46 -13.24 -7.56 -12.22
CA LEU A 46 -12.45 -7.09 -11.07
C LEU A 46 -11.04 -6.59 -11.45
N PRO A 47 -10.24 -7.28 -12.30
CA PRO A 47 -8.92 -6.79 -12.67
C PRO A 47 -8.95 -5.41 -13.37
N ALA A 48 -9.96 -5.17 -14.22
CA ALA A 48 -10.12 -3.89 -14.90
C ALA A 48 -10.52 -2.77 -13.91
N LEU A 49 -11.37 -3.10 -12.94
CA LEU A 49 -11.74 -2.18 -11.86
C LEU A 49 -10.52 -1.81 -11.00
N LEU A 50 -9.74 -2.79 -10.55
CA LEU A 50 -8.55 -2.57 -9.73
C LEU A 50 -7.50 -1.74 -10.49
N ALA A 51 -7.30 -2.00 -11.78
CA ALA A 51 -6.39 -1.21 -12.60
C ALA A 51 -6.84 0.26 -12.73
N GLU A 52 -8.15 0.52 -12.78
CA GLU A 52 -8.67 1.89 -12.77
C GLU A 52 -8.45 2.58 -11.43
N VAL A 53 -8.61 1.86 -10.32
CA VAL A 53 -8.28 2.37 -8.98
C VAL A 53 -6.80 2.75 -8.90
N CYS A 54 -5.89 1.89 -9.37
CA CYS A 54 -4.45 2.19 -9.39
C CYS A 54 -4.13 3.45 -10.19
N ARG A 55 -4.61 3.56 -11.44
CA ARG A 55 -4.35 4.75 -12.29
C ARG A 55 -4.83 6.05 -11.66
N ARG A 56 -5.98 6.01 -11.00
CA ARG A 56 -6.54 7.19 -10.32
C ARG A 56 -5.76 7.55 -9.07
N ALA A 57 -5.37 6.56 -8.27
CA ALA A 57 -4.51 6.79 -7.11
C ALA A 57 -3.18 7.42 -7.52
N GLU A 58 -2.55 6.91 -8.58
CA GLU A 58 -1.33 7.51 -9.15
C GLU A 58 -1.57 8.95 -9.62
N ALA A 59 -2.67 9.22 -10.34
CA ALA A 59 -3.00 10.57 -10.78
C ALA A 59 -3.16 11.56 -9.61
N MET A 60 -3.74 11.13 -8.48
CA MET A 60 -3.89 11.95 -7.28
C MET A 60 -2.57 12.18 -6.53
N LEU A 61 -1.66 11.20 -6.56
CA LEU A 61 -0.36 11.30 -5.91
C LEU A 61 0.67 12.09 -6.74
N GLY A 62 0.42 12.27 -8.03
CA GLY A 62 1.28 13.02 -8.95
C GLY A 62 2.38 12.17 -9.57
N GLU A 63 3.45 12.81 -10.02
CA GLU A 63 4.57 12.13 -10.69
C GLU A 63 5.47 11.39 -9.69
N GLY A 64 5.86 10.15 -10.06
CA GLY A 64 6.82 9.35 -9.29
C GLY A 64 6.27 8.05 -8.70
N PRO A 65 5.14 8.02 -7.98
CA PRO A 65 4.62 6.79 -7.39
C PRO A 65 3.98 5.87 -8.43
N SER A 66 4.12 4.57 -8.19
CA SER A 66 3.36 3.52 -8.88
C SER A 66 2.51 2.76 -7.88
N CYS A 67 1.31 2.35 -8.30
CA CYS A 67 0.34 1.69 -7.45
C CYS A 67 0.16 0.23 -7.90
N SER A 68 0.10 -0.66 -6.92
CA SER A 68 -0.33 -2.04 -7.13
C SER A 68 -1.35 -2.44 -6.07
N ILE A 69 -2.28 -3.30 -6.47
CA ILE A 69 -3.23 -3.96 -5.58
C ILE A 69 -3.01 -5.46 -5.70
N LEU A 70 -2.75 -6.09 -4.57
CA LEU A 70 -2.67 -7.54 -4.42
C LEU A 70 -3.86 -8.01 -3.57
N LEU A 71 -4.35 -9.19 -3.88
CA LEU A 71 -5.41 -9.88 -3.15
C LEU A 71 -4.81 -11.02 -2.34
N LEU A 72 -5.50 -11.46 -1.29
CA LEU A 72 -5.16 -12.69 -0.60
C LEU A 72 -5.86 -13.87 -1.29
N ASN A 73 -5.12 -14.94 -1.60
CA ASN A 73 -5.71 -16.18 -2.12
C ASN A 73 -6.60 -16.84 -1.07
N ALA A 74 -7.47 -17.74 -1.54
CA ALA A 74 -8.40 -18.48 -0.68
C ALA A 74 -7.71 -19.35 0.40
N ASP A 75 -6.43 -19.68 0.22
CA ASP A 75 -5.62 -20.37 1.23
C ASP A 75 -5.25 -19.49 2.44
N GLY A 76 -5.40 -18.17 2.31
CA GLY A 76 -5.06 -17.20 3.35
C GLY A 76 -3.57 -16.96 3.55
N THR A 77 -2.70 -17.48 2.68
CA THR A 77 -1.25 -17.41 2.85
C THR A 77 -0.49 -16.98 1.60
N HIS A 78 -1.11 -17.01 0.42
CA HIS A 78 -0.45 -16.56 -0.81
C HIS A 78 -1.09 -15.28 -1.35
N ALA A 79 -0.25 -14.36 -1.79
CA ALA A 79 -0.70 -13.19 -2.53
C ALA A 79 -1.17 -13.61 -3.93
N LYS A 80 -2.13 -12.87 -4.46
CA LYS A 80 -2.60 -12.96 -5.83
C LYS A 80 -2.53 -11.59 -6.45
N PHE A 81 -1.97 -11.50 -7.65
CA PHE A 81 -1.94 -10.26 -8.39
C PHE A 81 -3.36 -9.76 -8.70
N GLY A 82 -3.64 -8.51 -8.33
CA GLY A 82 -4.89 -7.82 -8.64
C GLY A 82 -4.73 -6.88 -9.82
N ALA A 83 -3.89 -5.85 -9.66
CA ALA A 83 -3.53 -4.90 -10.71
C ALA A 83 -2.25 -4.12 -10.37
N ALA A 84 -1.49 -3.72 -11.39
CA ALA A 84 -0.38 -2.76 -11.29
C ALA A 84 -0.09 -2.13 -12.67
N PRO A 85 -0.98 -1.26 -13.17
CA PRO A 85 -0.99 -0.83 -14.57
C PRO A 85 0.25 -0.05 -15.02
N SER A 86 0.97 0.56 -14.07
CA SER A 86 2.16 1.38 -14.33
C SER A 86 3.47 0.64 -14.02
N LEU A 87 3.39 -0.61 -13.53
CA LEU A 87 4.55 -1.46 -13.28
C LEU A 87 4.75 -2.45 -14.44
N PRO A 88 5.99 -2.87 -14.74
CA PRO A 88 6.25 -3.87 -15.77
C PRO A 88 5.59 -5.22 -15.45
N ASP A 89 5.07 -5.90 -16.46
CA ASP A 89 4.44 -7.23 -16.32
C ASP A 89 5.37 -8.24 -15.64
N ALA A 90 6.68 -8.16 -15.88
CA ALA A 90 7.67 -9.03 -15.25
C ALA A 90 7.73 -8.86 -13.71
N PHE A 91 7.52 -7.64 -13.20
CA PHE A 91 7.44 -7.39 -11.76
C PHE A 91 6.15 -7.99 -11.20
N SER A 92 5.02 -7.76 -11.86
CA SER A 92 3.71 -8.31 -11.50
C SER A 92 3.72 -9.83 -11.46
N ALA A 93 4.36 -10.48 -12.44
CA ALA A 93 4.50 -11.93 -12.49
C ALA A 93 5.40 -12.49 -11.38
N ALA A 94 6.43 -11.74 -10.97
CA ALA A 94 7.35 -12.16 -9.90
C ALA A 94 6.71 -12.12 -8.51
N ILE A 95 5.71 -11.26 -8.30
CA ILE A 95 5.01 -11.11 -7.02
C ILE A 95 3.70 -11.90 -6.93
N ASP A 96 3.17 -12.39 -8.06
CA ASP A 96 1.97 -13.23 -8.07
C ASP A 96 2.27 -14.60 -7.46
N GLY A 97 1.42 -15.04 -6.52
CA GLY A 97 1.57 -16.32 -5.85
C GLY A 97 2.62 -16.37 -4.74
N LEU A 98 3.27 -15.25 -4.38
CA LEU A 98 4.21 -15.24 -3.26
C LEU A 98 3.53 -15.59 -1.93
N GLN A 99 4.16 -16.45 -1.14
CA GLN A 99 3.71 -16.72 0.22
C GLN A 99 3.97 -15.48 1.09
N ILE A 100 2.95 -14.97 1.76
CA ILE A 100 3.08 -13.84 2.69
C ILE A 100 3.90 -14.26 3.92
N GLY A 101 4.57 -13.31 4.54
CA GLY A 101 5.40 -13.58 5.70
C GLY A 101 6.19 -12.36 6.16
N PRO A 102 6.93 -12.49 7.28
CA PRO A 102 7.84 -11.44 7.71
C PRO A 102 8.97 -11.30 6.68
N GLY A 103 9.22 -10.08 6.20
CA GLY A 103 10.30 -9.81 5.24
C GLY A 103 9.99 -10.16 3.79
N VAL A 104 8.71 -10.24 3.43
CA VAL A 104 8.26 -10.50 2.04
C VAL A 104 7.92 -9.17 1.35
N GLY A 105 8.92 -8.28 1.25
CA GLY A 105 8.72 -6.90 0.83
C GLY A 105 7.71 -6.14 1.70
N SER A 106 7.26 -4.97 1.26
CA SER A 106 6.26 -4.20 2.01
C SER A 106 4.88 -4.87 1.98
N CYS A 107 4.43 -5.37 0.83
CA CYS A 107 3.07 -5.88 0.65
C CYS A 107 2.84 -7.25 1.31
N GLY A 108 3.75 -8.21 1.14
CA GLY A 108 3.65 -9.52 1.78
C GLY A 108 3.77 -9.42 3.30
N THR A 109 4.64 -8.55 3.80
CA THR A 109 4.74 -8.27 5.24
C THR A 109 3.48 -7.59 5.78
N ALA A 110 2.93 -6.60 5.07
CA ALA A 110 1.71 -5.91 5.49
C ALA A 110 0.50 -6.84 5.56
N MET A 111 0.33 -7.74 4.59
CA MET A 111 -0.71 -8.77 4.62
C MET A 111 -0.53 -9.73 5.81
N PHE A 112 0.70 -10.17 6.07
CA PHE A 112 1.00 -11.08 7.17
C PHE A 112 0.76 -10.44 8.55
N GLU A 113 1.22 -9.21 8.74
CA GLU A 113 1.15 -8.50 10.01
C GLU A 113 -0.17 -7.76 10.24
N ARG A 114 -1.03 -7.67 9.21
CA ARG A 114 -2.32 -6.94 9.24
C ARG A 114 -2.20 -5.50 9.69
N ARG A 115 -1.11 -4.84 9.29
CA ARG A 115 -0.84 -3.43 9.59
C ARG A 115 -0.14 -2.76 8.43
N MET A 116 -0.17 -1.44 8.43
CA MET A 116 0.60 -0.64 7.49
C MET A 116 2.09 -0.92 7.68
N VAL A 117 2.77 -1.13 6.56
CA VAL A 117 4.23 -1.26 6.48
C VAL A 117 4.74 -0.15 5.58
N VAL A 118 5.78 0.55 6.03
CA VAL A 118 6.42 1.65 5.30
C VAL A 118 7.91 1.36 5.24
N VAL A 119 8.45 1.37 4.02
CA VAL A 119 9.89 1.26 3.73
C VAL A 119 10.32 2.54 3.03
N GLU A 120 11.20 3.29 3.67
CA GLU A 120 11.70 4.58 3.14
C GLU A 120 12.84 4.39 2.12
N ASP A 121 13.62 3.31 2.25
CA ASP A 121 14.69 2.96 1.29
C ASP A 121 14.79 1.44 1.08
N ILE A 122 14.30 0.98 -0.07
CA ILE A 122 14.31 -0.43 -0.50
C ILE A 122 15.74 -0.99 -0.60
N GLU A 123 16.74 -0.16 -0.87
CA GLU A 123 18.11 -0.61 -1.05
C GLU A 123 18.69 -1.22 0.25
N THR A 124 18.34 -0.60 1.38
CA THR A 124 18.91 -0.89 2.70
C THR A 124 17.95 -1.59 3.66
N ASP A 125 16.64 -1.51 3.43
CA ASP A 125 15.64 -2.08 4.32
C ASP A 125 15.62 -3.63 4.31
N PRO A 126 15.71 -4.29 5.49
CA PRO A 126 15.72 -5.75 5.59
C PRO A 126 14.49 -6.46 4.99
N LEU A 127 13.32 -5.81 4.93
CA LEU A 127 12.12 -6.39 4.35
C LEU A 127 12.27 -6.67 2.84
N TRP A 128 13.23 -6.01 2.19
CA TRP A 128 13.50 -6.14 0.77
C TRP A 128 14.75 -6.96 0.45
N ASN A 129 15.37 -7.61 1.45
CA ASN A 129 16.63 -8.34 1.26
C ASN A 129 16.61 -9.31 0.07
N ASP A 130 15.51 -10.06 -0.07
CA ASP A 130 15.29 -11.07 -1.11
C ASP A 130 14.63 -10.51 -2.39
N TYR A 131 14.13 -9.26 -2.34
CA TYR A 131 13.27 -8.67 -3.39
C TYR A 131 13.81 -7.39 -4.02
N ARG A 132 14.85 -6.76 -3.45
CA ARG A 132 15.42 -5.49 -3.95
C ARG A 132 15.88 -5.58 -5.41
N GLN A 133 16.35 -6.76 -5.84
CA GLN A 133 16.76 -7.00 -7.24
C GLN A 133 15.58 -6.97 -8.22
N LEU A 134 14.35 -7.12 -7.74
CA LEU A 134 13.13 -6.96 -8.56
C LEU A 134 12.71 -5.48 -8.64
N ALA A 135 12.89 -4.72 -7.57
CA ALA A 135 12.38 -3.36 -7.41
C ALA A 135 13.34 -2.26 -7.89
N LEU A 136 14.64 -2.35 -7.54
CA LEU A 136 15.62 -1.31 -7.86
C LEU A 136 15.80 -1.10 -9.37
N PRO A 137 15.85 -2.13 -10.24
CA PRO A 137 16.05 -1.93 -11.68
C PRO A 137 14.90 -1.19 -12.37
N ILE A 138 13.71 -1.21 -11.78
CA ILE A 138 12.53 -0.51 -12.30
C ILE A 138 12.30 0.85 -11.61
N GLY A 139 13.27 1.32 -10.81
CA GLY A 139 13.28 2.65 -10.20
C GLY A 139 12.51 2.77 -8.88
N LEU A 140 11.99 1.67 -8.32
CA LEU A 140 11.33 1.71 -7.02
C LEU A 140 12.38 1.92 -5.91
N ARG A 141 12.20 2.98 -5.12
CA ARG A 141 13.12 3.36 -4.03
C ARG A 141 12.51 3.29 -2.64
N ALA A 142 11.22 3.52 -2.53
CA ALA A 142 10.46 3.44 -1.28
C ALA A 142 9.16 2.69 -1.57
N CYS A 143 8.57 2.05 -0.55
CA CYS A 143 7.30 1.36 -0.71
C CYS A 143 6.54 1.30 0.59
N TRP A 144 5.29 1.74 0.57
CA TRP A 144 4.34 1.49 1.64
C TRP A 144 3.23 0.56 1.17
N SER A 145 2.63 -0.16 2.12
CA SER A 145 1.52 -1.06 1.86
C SER A 145 0.54 -0.99 3.02
N MET A 146 -0.74 -0.82 2.69
CA MET A 146 -1.85 -0.75 3.64
C MET A 146 -2.78 -1.94 3.36
N PRO A 147 -2.93 -2.89 4.29
CA PRO A 147 -3.85 -3.99 4.11
C PRO A 147 -5.30 -3.51 4.30
N PHE A 148 -6.19 -3.96 3.40
CA PHE A 148 -7.63 -3.81 3.57
C PHE A 148 -8.18 -5.12 4.12
N LEU A 149 -8.72 -5.08 5.34
CA LEU A 149 -9.21 -6.26 6.03
C LEU A 149 -10.71 -6.42 5.81
N ASP A 150 -11.16 -7.67 5.67
CA ASP A 150 -12.58 -8.00 5.72
C ASP A 150 -13.16 -7.95 7.15
N ASP A 151 -14.45 -8.23 7.30
CA ASP A 151 -15.14 -8.27 8.60
C ASP A 151 -14.55 -9.32 9.57
N ALA A 152 -13.84 -10.32 9.05
CA ALA A 152 -13.15 -11.35 9.83
C ALA A 152 -11.70 -10.94 10.17
N GLY A 153 -11.26 -9.74 9.77
CA GLY A 153 -9.92 -9.23 10.00
C GLY A 153 -8.86 -9.92 9.12
N LYS A 154 -9.26 -10.47 7.98
CA LYS A 154 -8.35 -11.12 7.03
C LYS A 154 -7.98 -10.20 5.87
#